data_AF-A0A7W1A219-F1
#
_entry.id   AF-A0A7W1A219-F1
#
_cell.length_a   1.000
_cell.length_b   1.000
_cell.length_c   1.000
_cell.angle_alpha   90.00
_cell.angle_beta   90.00
_cell.angle_gamma   90.00
#
_symmetry.space_group_name_H-M   'P 1'
#
loop_
_entity.id
_entity.type
_entity.pdbx_description
1 polymer ?
#
loop_
_entity_poly.entity_id
_entity_poly.type
_entity_poly.pdbx_seq_one_letter_code
_entity_poly.pdbx_strand_id
1 'polypeptide(L)'
;MGQGFLAGCAMASLLGAACVAPLSDTAEPRVSVGGASVLSPMFTRVGAEMGVPAELLAALSYVETRLAFVNTSDHGRSSVGLLGMSPEDLARGASLAGVTDEAARTDAEASLRAGAALLRNKAPSARSLEDFLALLDDGLRTELTSVLVRGVDGRDAAGQSVTIAARPWLDHSAGLGTTEQALGNADYGPATWSAAYSGNFQVANRTAITHIVIHDTEGSYNGTISWFKDPASNVSAHYVLKSSTGAITQMVKEKDIAWHDGCFNTTTIGLEHEGYASQPKVWFTEAMYVASAKLSAYLADKYSVPKARSHILGHGDAPDCSDHTDPGPGWDWAHYLDLVKTGGAPTFLAGDATVNGPINLISGETATVTLTITNNGNAAWDLDATRLGTALPQDRDSPFFLDGDWVAANRATGVDARVEPGATGTFTFEVVAPEVKSSQVFDEAFQLVQEGMAWFGPEVHVVFNVAPKAGESGGCSATPSSGGSAGSACAMLLLGALVSRRRRRAH
;
A
#
# COMPACT_ATOMS: atom_id res chain seq x y z
N MET A 1 -52.64 -39.03 48.90
CA MET A 1 -53.61 -38.42 49.86
C MET A 1 -52.92 -37.26 50.52
N GLY A 2 -53.54 -36.08 50.47
CA GLY A 2 -52.97 -34.83 50.96
C GLY A 2 -53.57 -33.63 50.23
N GLN A 3 -54.89 -33.50 50.30
CA GLN A 3 -55.60 -32.29 49.90
C GLN A 3 -55.46 -31.23 51.00
N GLY A 4 -55.46 -29.96 50.62
CA GLY A 4 -55.57 -28.83 51.55
C GLY A 4 -55.72 -27.50 50.82
N PHE A 5 -56.96 -27.21 50.42
CA PHE A 5 -57.43 -25.91 49.91
C PHE A 5 -57.09 -24.77 50.87
N LEU A 6 -56.74 -23.58 50.34
CA LEU A 6 -57.07 -22.29 50.95
C LEU A 6 -57.23 -21.24 49.85
N ALA A 7 -58.43 -20.66 49.82
CA ALA A 7 -58.84 -19.56 48.96
C ALA A 7 -58.22 -18.23 49.42
N GLY A 8 -58.01 -17.30 48.50
CA GLY A 8 -57.82 -15.90 48.88
C GLY A 8 -57.15 -15.00 47.84
N CYS A 9 -57.97 -14.15 47.22
CA CYS A 9 -57.68 -12.82 46.71
C CYS A 9 -56.73 -12.65 45.49
N ALA A 10 -57.36 -12.20 44.41
CA ALA A 10 -56.74 -11.62 43.22
C ALA A 10 -55.85 -10.42 43.58
N MET A 11 -54.60 -10.45 43.09
CA MET A 11 -53.70 -9.30 43.06
C MET A 11 -53.70 -8.64 41.69
N ALA A 12 -53.61 -7.31 41.76
CA ALA A 12 -53.73 -6.33 40.71
C ALA A 12 -52.67 -6.44 39.60
N SER A 13 -53.12 -6.29 38.36
CA SER A 13 -52.30 -5.88 37.23
C SER A 13 -52.15 -4.35 37.25
N LEU A 14 -50.95 -3.86 37.54
CA LEU A 14 -50.60 -2.45 37.37
C LEU A 14 -49.66 -2.30 36.16
N LEU A 15 -50.21 -1.68 35.12
CA LEU A 15 -49.51 -1.22 33.93
C LEU A 15 -48.46 -0.17 34.32
N GLY A 16 -47.19 -0.51 34.15
CA GLY A 16 -46.08 0.45 34.09
C GLY A 16 -45.69 0.66 32.64
N ALA A 17 -46.10 1.77 32.05
CA ALA A 17 -45.67 2.22 30.73
C ALA A 17 -44.19 2.62 30.79
N ALA A 18 -43.31 1.74 30.29
CA ALA A 18 -41.98 2.15 29.88
C ALA A 18 -42.09 2.67 28.44
N CYS A 19 -41.99 3.99 28.28
CA CYS A 19 -41.78 4.61 26.97
C CYS A 19 -40.46 4.08 26.41
N VAL A 20 -40.53 3.10 25.50
CA VAL A 20 -39.43 2.80 24.60
C VAL A 20 -39.40 3.95 23.60
N ALA A 21 -38.52 4.92 23.83
CA ALA A 21 -38.18 5.87 22.77
C ALA A 21 -37.69 5.04 21.57
N PRO A 22 -38.22 5.25 20.35
CA PRO A 22 -37.60 4.65 19.19
C PRO A 22 -36.15 5.14 19.16
N LEU A 23 -35.21 4.19 19.15
CA LEU A 23 -33.85 4.49 18.71
C LEU A 23 -33.98 4.97 17.28
N SER A 24 -34.06 6.29 17.10
CA SER A 24 -33.84 6.93 15.83
C SER A 24 -32.41 6.61 15.46
N ASP A 25 -32.23 5.57 14.64
CA ASP A 25 -31.00 5.28 13.94
C ASP A 25 -30.80 6.34 12.85
N THR A 26 -30.57 7.59 13.29
CA THR A 26 -29.94 8.59 12.43
C THR A 26 -28.45 8.41 12.63
N ALA A 27 -27.92 7.29 12.13
CA ALA A 27 -26.51 7.24 11.78
C ALA A 27 -26.25 8.46 10.89
N GLU A 28 -25.36 9.35 11.33
CA GLU A 28 -24.92 10.44 10.46
C GLU A 28 -24.52 9.83 9.11
N PRO A 29 -24.90 10.46 7.98
CA PRO A 29 -24.58 9.91 6.67
C PRO A 29 -23.07 9.70 6.61
N ARG A 30 -22.64 8.43 6.59
CA ARG A 30 -21.22 8.09 6.52
C ARG A 30 -20.68 8.74 5.25
N VAL A 31 -19.76 9.69 5.43
CA VAL A 31 -19.05 10.32 4.33
C VAL A 31 -18.29 9.23 3.58
N SER A 32 -18.72 8.91 2.37
CA SER A 32 -18.12 7.83 1.58
C SER A 32 -16.76 8.21 0.99
N VAL A 33 -16.54 9.51 0.78
CA VAL A 33 -15.28 10.11 0.31
C VAL A 33 -14.93 11.34 1.15
N GLY A 34 -13.76 11.34 1.79
CA GLY A 34 -13.28 12.39 2.69
C GLY A 34 -11.82 12.79 2.42
N GLY A 35 -11.20 13.50 3.34
CA GLY A 35 -9.81 13.98 3.23
C GLY A 35 -9.69 15.50 3.02
N ALA A 36 -8.44 15.99 3.00
CA ALA A 36 -8.13 17.43 2.90
C ALA A 36 -8.08 17.95 1.46
N SER A 37 -8.05 17.05 0.46
CA SER A 37 -8.02 17.42 -0.95
C SER A 37 -9.30 18.13 -1.41
N VAL A 38 -9.15 19.01 -2.39
CA VAL A 38 -10.27 19.62 -3.11
C VAL A 38 -11.09 18.60 -3.92
N LEU A 39 -10.52 17.44 -4.23
CA LEU A 39 -11.21 16.37 -4.95
C LEU A 39 -12.32 15.71 -4.12
N SER A 40 -12.16 15.61 -2.80
CA SER A 40 -13.12 14.93 -1.93
C SER A 40 -14.54 15.53 -1.97
N PRO A 41 -14.72 16.85 -1.76
CA PRO A 41 -16.03 17.48 -1.94
C PRO A 41 -16.47 17.51 -3.42
N MET A 42 -15.54 17.47 -4.37
CA MET A 42 -15.85 17.44 -5.81
C MET A 42 -16.51 16.11 -6.22
N PHE A 43 -15.96 14.96 -5.80
CA PHE A 43 -16.58 13.64 -6.05
C PHE A 43 -17.99 13.55 -5.49
N THR A 44 -18.20 14.08 -4.28
CA THR A 44 -19.51 14.11 -3.63
C THR A 44 -20.51 14.96 -4.41
N ARG A 45 -20.11 16.18 -4.80
CA ARG A 45 -20.96 17.10 -5.57
C ARG A 45 -21.31 16.54 -6.95
N VAL A 46 -20.31 16.16 -7.74
CA VAL A 46 -20.52 15.64 -9.11
C VAL A 46 -21.30 14.33 -9.08
N GLY A 47 -21.01 13.46 -8.10
CA GLY A 47 -21.76 12.23 -7.92
C GLY A 47 -23.25 12.47 -7.69
N ALA A 48 -23.59 13.42 -6.80
CA ALA A 48 -24.97 13.81 -6.54
C ALA A 48 -25.65 14.43 -7.79
N GLU A 49 -24.96 15.33 -8.49
CA GLU A 49 -25.46 16.00 -9.71
C GLU A 49 -25.79 14.99 -10.83
N MET A 50 -24.94 13.98 -11.03
CA MET A 50 -25.03 13.02 -12.13
C MET A 50 -25.72 11.70 -11.73
N GLY A 51 -26.06 11.58 -10.44
CA GLY A 51 -26.58 10.37 -9.82
C GLY A 51 -25.58 9.21 -9.76
N VAL A 52 -24.28 9.44 -9.86
CA VAL A 52 -23.28 8.36 -9.76
C VAL A 52 -22.72 8.34 -8.32
N PRO A 53 -22.56 7.17 -7.67
CA PRO A 53 -21.97 7.12 -6.33
C PRO A 53 -20.60 7.80 -6.27
N ALA A 54 -20.41 8.69 -5.30
CA ALA A 54 -19.19 9.47 -5.16
C ALA A 54 -17.95 8.57 -4.95
N GLU A 55 -18.12 7.51 -4.15
CA GLU A 55 -17.10 6.49 -3.90
C GLU A 55 -16.70 5.72 -5.16
N LEU A 56 -17.61 5.53 -6.13
CA LEU A 56 -17.27 4.90 -7.40
C LEU A 56 -16.40 5.82 -8.25
N LEU A 57 -16.75 7.10 -8.33
CA LEU A 57 -15.96 8.10 -9.06
C LEU A 57 -14.57 8.26 -8.44
N ALA A 58 -14.48 8.31 -7.12
CA ALA A 58 -13.20 8.38 -6.40
C ALA A 58 -12.36 7.11 -6.58
N ALA A 59 -12.98 5.92 -6.48
CA ALA A 59 -12.29 4.65 -6.68
C ALA A 59 -11.78 4.50 -8.12
N LEU A 60 -12.58 4.90 -9.11
CA LEU A 60 -12.17 4.90 -10.50
C LEU A 60 -11.02 5.87 -10.74
N SER A 61 -11.09 7.10 -10.21
CA SER A 61 -9.97 8.05 -10.30
C SER A 61 -8.70 7.52 -9.62
N TYR A 62 -8.83 6.81 -8.50
CA TYR A 62 -7.69 6.18 -7.83
C TYR A 62 -7.09 5.01 -8.63
N VAL A 63 -7.93 4.18 -9.24
CA VAL A 63 -7.50 3.03 -10.05
C VAL A 63 -6.84 3.49 -11.35
N GLU A 64 -7.49 4.41 -12.07
CA GLU A 64 -7.06 4.80 -13.41
C GLU A 64 -5.87 5.76 -13.39
N THR A 65 -5.87 6.73 -12.46
CA THR A 65 -4.89 7.83 -12.50
C THR A 65 -4.24 8.13 -11.15
N ARG A 66 -4.50 7.31 -10.12
CA ARG A 66 -4.05 7.55 -8.74
C ARG A 66 -4.45 8.95 -8.24
N LEU A 67 -5.66 9.39 -8.57
CA LEU A 67 -6.21 10.70 -8.21
C LEU A 67 -5.46 11.89 -8.83
N ALA A 68 -4.62 11.66 -9.84
CA ALA A 68 -3.97 12.70 -10.60
C ALA A 68 -4.77 13.03 -11.87
N PHE A 69 -4.69 14.29 -12.31
CA PHE A 69 -5.17 14.66 -13.63
C PHE A 69 -4.08 14.32 -14.65
N VAL A 70 -4.37 13.40 -15.57
CA VAL A 70 -3.41 13.00 -16.62
C VAL A 70 -3.78 13.64 -17.95
N ASN A 71 -2.78 13.88 -18.79
CA ASN A 71 -2.96 14.26 -20.19
C ASN A 71 -1.73 13.77 -20.94
N THR A 72 -1.80 12.52 -21.39
CA THR A 72 -0.68 11.83 -22.03
C THR A 72 -1.09 11.28 -23.38
N SER A 73 -0.11 11.13 -24.25
CA SER A 73 -0.28 10.60 -25.60
C SER A 73 1.00 9.90 -25.99
N ASP A 74 1.05 8.61 -25.67
CA ASP A 74 2.11 7.69 -26.09
C ASP A 74 1.45 6.34 -26.46
N HIS A 75 2.17 5.41 -27.05
CA HIS A 75 1.68 4.06 -27.41
C HIS A 75 0.41 3.99 -28.29
N GLY A 76 0.11 5.04 -29.06
CA GLY A 76 -1.17 5.14 -29.79
C GLY A 76 -2.40 5.19 -28.88
N ARG A 77 -2.21 5.39 -27.57
CA ARG A 77 -3.24 5.51 -26.54
C ARG A 77 -3.07 6.83 -25.81
N SER A 78 -4.08 7.69 -25.91
CA SER A 78 -4.11 8.91 -25.10
C SER A 78 -5.02 8.72 -23.89
N SER A 79 -4.54 9.13 -22.73
CA SER A 79 -5.32 9.13 -21.48
C SER A 79 -5.42 10.56 -20.95
N VAL A 80 -6.66 11.01 -20.71
CA VAL A 80 -6.96 12.39 -20.31
C VAL A 80 -7.92 12.41 -19.13
N GLY A 81 -7.67 13.33 -18.20
CA GLY A 81 -8.57 13.67 -17.12
C GLY A 81 -8.32 12.91 -15.82
N LEU A 82 -9.22 13.07 -14.85
CA LEU A 82 -9.16 12.38 -13.56
C LEU A 82 -9.49 10.90 -13.62
N LEU A 83 -10.10 10.43 -14.71
CA LEU A 83 -10.51 9.04 -14.90
C LEU A 83 -9.77 8.35 -16.06
N GLY A 84 -8.68 8.96 -16.56
CA GLY A 84 -7.80 8.35 -17.56
C GLY A 84 -8.47 8.01 -18.91
N MET A 85 -9.52 8.74 -19.29
CA MET A 85 -10.36 8.42 -20.45
C MET A 85 -9.65 8.66 -21.78
N SER A 86 -10.07 7.93 -22.82
CA SER A 86 -9.68 8.26 -24.19
C SER A 86 -10.18 9.67 -24.58
N PRO A 87 -9.50 10.40 -25.48
CA PRO A 87 -9.97 11.68 -26.01
C PRO A 87 -11.38 11.62 -26.58
N GLU A 88 -11.77 10.50 -27.19
CA GLU A 88 -13.09 10.30 -27.80
C GLU A 88 -14.17 10.11 -26.74
N ASP A 89 -13.92 9.26 -25.73
CA ASP A 89 -14.84 9.07 -24.62
C ASP A 89 -14.98 10.36 -23.82
N LEU A 90 -13.88 11.04 -23.53
CA LEU A 90 -13.91 12.33 -22.84
C LEU A 90 -14.79 13.34 -23.59
N ALA A 91 -14.63 13.46 -24.91
CA ALA A 91 -15.44 14.35 -25.74
C ALA A 91 -16.92 13.98 -25.73
N ARG A 92 -17.23 12.68 -25.83
CA ARG A 92 -18.60 12.16 -25.73
C ARG A 92 -19.21 12.45 -24.36
N GLY A 93 -18.45 12.21 -23.30
CA GLY A 93 -18.84 12.51 -21.93
C GLY A 93 -19.06 13.99 -21.68
N ALA A 94 -18.20 14.84 -22.22
CA ALA A 94 -18.32 16.30 -22.13
C ALA A 94 -19.64 16.78 -22.75
N SER A 95 -19.97 16.25 -23.93
CA SER A 95 -21.25 16.52 -24.60
C SER A 95 -22.45 16.09 -23.75
N LEU A 96 -22.40 14.90 -23.13
CA LEU A 96 -23.47 14.40 -22.24
C LEU A 96 -23.58 15.22 -20.94
N ALA A 97 -22.47 15.74 -20.43
CA ALA A 97 -22.41 16.55 -19.21
C ALA A 97 -22.76 18.03 -19.44
N GLY A 98 -22.85 18.48 -20.69
CA GLY A 98 -23.07 19.90 -21.02
C GLY A 98 -21.85 20.79 -20.74
N VAL A 99 -20.63 20.23 -20.77
CA VAL A 99 -19.36 20.98 -20.68
C VAL A 99 -18.66 20.97 -22.04
N THR A 100 -17.73 21.91 -22.27
CA THR A 100 -16.94 21.91 -23.50
C THR A 100 -15.87 20.82 -23.45
N ASP A 101 -15.48 20.29 -24.61
CA ASP A 101 -14.35 19.34 -24.71
C ASP A 101 -13.06 19.95 -24.15
N GLU A 102 -12.80 21.23 -24.43
CA GLU A 102 -11.65 21.96 -23.89
C GLU A 102 -11.66 21.99 -22.35
N ALA A 103 -12.80 22.28 -21.72
CA ALA A 103 -12.91 22.28 -20.26
C ALA A 103 -12.70 20.86 -19.72
N ALA A 104 -13.27 19.84 -20.35
CA ALA A 104 -13.09 18.45 -19.94
C ALA A 104 -11.61 17.98 -20.02
N ARG A 105 -10.80 18.57 -20.91
CA ARG A 105 -9.36 18.29 -21.06
C ARG A 105 -8.45 19.05 -20.11
N THR A 106 -8.93 20.12 -19.49
CA THR A 106 -8.08 21.07 -18.73
C THR A 106 -8.54 21.33 -17.30
N ASP A 107 -9.80 21.04 -16.97
CA ASP A 107 -10.39 21.25 -15.66
C ASP A 107 -10.83 19.92 -15.04
N ALA A 108 -10.41 19.70 -13.79
CA ALA A 108 -10.68 18.48 -13.04
C ALA A 108 -12.17 18.21 -12.85
N GLU A 109 -12.97 19.24 -12.57
CA GLU A 109 -14.39 19.07 -12.30
C GLU A 109 -15.19 18.83 -13.59
N ALA A 110 -14.87 19.54 -14.67
CA ALA A 110 -15.45 19.30 -15.99
C ALA A 110 -15.10 17.89 -16.51
N SER A 111 -13.85 17.45 -16.33
CA SER A 111 -13.41 16.10 -16.67
C SER A 111 -14.18 15.04 -15.88
N LEU A 112 -14.33 15.25 -14.57
CA LEU A 112 -15.08 14.34 -13.70
C LEU A 112 -16.56 14.28 -14.09
N ARG A 113 -17.18 15.42 -14.42
CA ARG A 113 -18.56 15.48 -14.93
C ARG A 113 -18.71 14.69 -16.23
N ALA A 114 -17.77 14.83 -17.16
CA ALA A 114 -17.78 14.09 -18.43
C ALA A 114 -17.78 12.57 -18.20
N GLY A 115 -16.91 12.08 -17.33
CA GLY A 115 -16.85 10.66 -16.98
C GLY A 115 -18.08 10.15 -16.23
N ALA A 116 -18.58 10.93 -15.27
CA ALA A 116 -19.82 10.60 -14.56
C ALA A 116 -21.03 10.54 -15.52
N ALA A 117 -21.08 11.43 -16.52
CA ALA A 117 -22.13 11.41 -17.55
C ALA A 117 -22.08 10.14 -18.39
N LEU A 118 -20.89 9.67 -18.78
CA LEU A 118 -20.73 8.41 -19.51
C LEU A 118 -21.20 7.21 -18.68
N LEU A 119 -20.77 7.13 -17.41
CA LEU A 119 -21.20 6.06 -16.51
C LEU A 119 -22.73 6.05 -16.35
N ARG A 120 -23.33 7.21 -16.10
CA ARG A 120 -24.79 7.34 -16.00
C ARG A 120 -25.49 6.98 -17.31
N ASN A 121 -24.96 7.39 -18.46
CA ASN A 121 -25.53 7.05 -19.76
C ASN A 121 -25.46 5.54 -20.05
N LYS A 122 -24.40 4.86 -19.61
CA LYS A 122 -24.27 3.39 -19.70
C LYS A 122 -25.20 2.67 -18.73
N ALA A 123 -25.53 3.31 -17.60
CA ALA A 123 -26.29 2.74 -16.49
C ALA A 123 -27.52 3.59 -16.10
N PRO A 124 -28.49 3.83 -17.01
CA PRO A 124 -29.64 4.71 -16.73
C PRO A 124 -30.56 4.15 -15.64
N SER A 125 -30.62 2.82 -15.52
CA SER A 125 -31.45 2.13 -14.53
C SER A 125 -30.75 1.90 -13.19
N ALA A 126 -29.44 2.11 -13.09
CA ALA A 126 -28.71 1.87 -11.85
C ALA A 126 -29.15 2.83 -10.74
N ARG A 127 -29.36 2.28 -9.55
CA ARG A 127 -29.81 2.99 -8.34
C ARG A 127 -28.85 2.80 -7.16
N SER A 128 -27.99 1.79 -7.20
CA SER A 128 -26.99 1.48 -6.18
C SER A 128 -25.58 1.41 -6.75
N LEU A 129 -24.58 1.40 -5.87
CA LEU A 129 -23.18 1.17 -6.23
C LEU A 129 -23.00 -0.20 -6.91
N GLU A 130 -23.66 -1.21 -6.38
CA GLU A 130 -23.68 -2.57 -6.86
C GLU A 130 -24.27 -2.66 -8.28
N ASP A 131 -25.33 -1.90 -8.58
CA ASP A 131 -25.90 -1.82 -9.93
C ASP A 131 -24.90 -1.25 -10.94
N PHE A 132 -24.14 -0.22 -10.55
CA PHE A 132 -23.10 0.35 -11.41
C PHE A 132 -21.96 -0.64 -11.63
N LEU A 133 -21.46 -1.26 -10.54
CA LEU A 133 -20.39 -2.24 -10.61
C LEU A 133 -20.77 -3.41 -11.51
N ALA A 134 -22.02 -3.90 -11.45
CA ALA A 134 -22.50 -5.02 -12.27
C ALA A 134 -22.51 -4.75 -13.79
N LEU A 135 -22.38 -3.50 -14.24
CA LEU A 135 -22.36 -3.10 -15.65
C LEU A 135 -20.94 -2.84 -16.19
N LEU A 136 -19.92 -2.96 -15.34
CA LEU A 136 -18.53 -2.86 -15.72
C LEU A 136 -18.02 -4.21 -16.24
N ASP A 137 -16.94 -4.18 -17.02
CA ASP A 137 -16.23 -5.40 -17.39
C ASP A 137 -15.68 -6.11 -16.14
N ASP A 138 -15.51 -7.43 -16.22
CA ASP A 138 -15.14 -8.25 -15.07
C ASP A 138 -13.82 -7.83 -14.42
N GLY A 139 -12.85 -7.36 -15.22
CA GLY A 139 -11.54 -6.91 -14.75
C GLY A 139 -11.67 -5.65 -13.89
N LEU A 140 -12.21 -4.58 -14.49
CA LEU A 140 -12.40 -3.30 -13.80
C LEU A 140 -13.34 -3.44 -12.60
N ARG A 141 -14.42 -4.24 -12.72
CA ARG A 141 -15.33 -4.55 -11.62
C ARG A 141 -14.62 -5.20 -10.44
N THR A 142 -13.78 -6.20 -10.69
CA THR A 142 -13.01 -6.90 -9.65
C THR A 142 -12.06 -5.93 -8.94
N GLU A 143 -11.37 -5.09 -9.71
CA GLU A 143 -10.42 -4.13 -9.16
C GLU A 143 -11.10 -3.05 -8.31
N LEU A 144 -12.15 -2.43 -8.82
CA LEU A 144 -12.91 -1.42 -8.07
C LEU A 144 -13.56 -2.02 -6.82
N THR A 145 -14.06 -3.26 -6.91
CA THR A 145 -14.62 -3.96 -5.75
C THR A 145 -13.56 -4.19 -4.69
N SER A 146 -12.35 -4.64 -5.08
CA SER A 146 -11.23 -4.81 -4.14
C SER A 146 -10.84 -3.49 -3.45
N VAL A 147 -10.77 -2.39 -4.21
CA VAL A 147 -10.50 -1.04 -3.67
C VAL A 147 -11.59 -0.58 -2.70
N LEU A 148 -12.86 -0.76 -3.06
CA LEU A 148 -13.99 -0.35 -2.23
C LEU A 148 -14.12 -1.21 -0.97
N VAL A 149 -13.88 -2.52 -1.05
CA VAL A 149 -13.90 -3.44 0.11
C VAL A 149 -12.87 -3.00 1.15
N ARG A 150 -11.63 -2.73 0.73
CA ARG A 150 -10.54 -2.37 1.65
C ARG A 150 -10.51 -0.89 2.05
N GLY A 151 -11.15 -0.03 1.26
CA GLY A 151 -11.04 1.43 1.40
C GLY A 151 -9.70 1.97 0.91
N VAL A 152 -9.55 3.29 0.86
CA VAL A 152 -8.32 3.94 0.40
C VAL A 152 -7.98 5.07 1.36
N ASP A 153 -6.72 5.14 1.79
CA ASP A 153 -6.08 6.37 2.27
C ASP A 153 -5.07 6.82 1.21
N GLY A 154 -5.50 7.68 0.29
CA GLY A 154 -4.77 8.09 -0.90
C GLY A 154 -4.28 9.52 -0.81
N ARG A 155 -3.46 9.92 -1.77
CA ARG A 155 -2.98 11.31 -1.94
C ARG A 155 -3.25 11.74 -3.38
N ASP A 156 -3.69 12.99 -3.55
CA ASP A 156 -3.77 13.60 -4.89
C ASP A 156 -2.38 14.05 -5.38
N ALA A 157 -2.33 14.61 -6.59
CA ALA A 157 -1.09 15.11 -7.19
C ALA A 157 -0.39 16.21 -6.37
N ALA A 158 -1.12 16.91 -5.48
CA ALA A 158 -0.58 17.91 -4.57
C ALA A 158 -0.22 17.34 -3.18
N GLY A 159 -0.30 16.01 -3.02
CA GLY A 159 -0.02 15.32 -1.76
C GLY A 159 -1.11 15.50 -0.70
N GLN A 160 -2.29 16.03 -1.04
CA GLN A 160 -3.40 16.19 -0.10
C GLN A 160 -4.16 14.86 0.06
N SER A 161 -4.65 14.60 1.27
CA SER A 161 -5.35 13.33 1.55
C SER A 161 -6.70 13.23 0.86
N VAL A 162 -6.97 12.05 0.30
CA VAL A 162 -8.29 11.62 -0.18
C VAL A 162 -8.56 10.26 0.44
N THR A 163 -9.65 10.13 1.18
CA THR A 163 -10.03 8.88 1.84
C THR A 163 -11.29 8.32 1.19
N ILE A 164 -11.30 7.04 0.84
CA ILE A 164 -12.49 6.31 0.40
C ILE A 164 -12.83 5.33 1.52
N ALA A 165 -14.03 5.45 2.08
CA ALA A 165 -14.46 4.60 3.17
C ALA A 165 -14.56 3.14 2.72
N ALA A 166 -14.00 2.23 3.52
CA ALA A 166 -14.08 0.79 3.29
C ALA A 166 -15.53 0.29 3.33
N ARG A 167 -15.85 -0.67 2.46
CA ARG A 167 -17.15 -1.35 2.38
C ARG A 167 -16.95 -2.87 2.42
N PRO A 168 -16.61 -3.45 3.58
CA PRO A 168 -16.33 -4.88 3.68
C PRO A 168 -17.48 -5.77 3.22
N TRP A 169 -18.73 -5.31 3.33
CA TRP A 169 -19.91 -6.07 2.91
C TRP A 169 -20.09 -6.18 1.38
N LEU A 170 -19.31 -5.44 0.57
CA LEU A 170 -19.25 -5.68 -0.87
C LEU A 170 -18.56 -7.00 -1.19
N ASP A 171 -17.80 -7.55 -0.25
CA ASP A 171 -17.23 -8.90 -0.33
C ASP A 171 -18.35 -9.94 -0.26
N HIS A 172 -18.97 -10.20 -1.41
CA HIS A 172 -19.89 -11.31 -1.58
C HIS A 172 -19.06 -12.57 -1.85
N SER A 173 -18.43 -13.13 -0.82
CA SER A 173 -17.87 -14.49 -0.90
C SER A 173 -18.96 -15.58 -1.13
N ALA A 174 -20.23 -15.18 -1.36
CA ALA A 174 -21.30 -15.96 -1.98
C ALA A 174 -21.11 -16.09 -3.50
N GLY A 175 -20.12 -16.89 -3.85
CA GLY A 175 -19.74 -17.17 -5.21
C GLY A 175 -18.24 -17.25 -5.27
N LEU A 176 -17.67 -18.37 -4.81
CA LEU A 176 -16.49 -18.91 -5.48
C LEU A 176 -16.87 -19.17 -6.94
N GLY A 177 -17.01 -18.09 -7.72
CA GLY A 177 -16.41 -18.07 -9.03
C GLY A 177 -14.94 -18.25 -8.72
N THR A 178 -14.51 -19.51 -8.63
CA THR A 178 -13.32 -19.88 -9.35
C THR A 178 -13.56 -19.29 -10.73
N THR A 179 -13.05 -18.07 -10.99
CA THR A 179 -12.45 -17.88 -12.28
C THR A 179 -11.59 -19.11 -12.40
N GLU A 180 -11.92 -19.97 -13.36
CA GLU A 180 -10.91 -20.80 -13.95
C GLU A 180 -9.82 -19.80 -14.36
N GLN A 181 -8.95 -19.44 -13.41
CA GLN A 181 -7.58 -19.17 -13.71
C GLN A 181 -7.23 -20.37 -14.54
N ALA A 182 -7.10 -20.16 -15.84
CA ALA A 182 -6.56 -21.14 -16.73
C ALA A 182 -5.10 -21.35 -16.28
N LEU A 183 -4.92 -22.05 -15.15
CA LEU A 183 -3.67 -22.51 -14.56
C LEU A 183 -2.96 -23.52 -15.48
N GLY A 184 -3.35 -23.59 -16.76
CA GLY A 184 -2.74 -24.43 -17.77
C GLY A 184 -2.42 -23.73 -19.09
N ASN A 185 -2.70 -22.42 -19.24
CA ASN A 185 -2.53 -21.73 -20.53
C ASN A 185 -1.52 -20.57 -20.56
N ALA A 186 -0.96 -20.12 -19.44
CA ALA A 186 0.16 -19.18 -19.50
C ALA A 186 1.48 -19.94 -19.72
N ASP A 187 2.41 -19.36 -20.47
CA ASP A 187 3.77 -19.86 -20.66
C ASP A 187 4.67 -19.58 -19.43
N TYR A 188 4.33 -18.53 -18.67
CA TYR A 188 4.92 -18.23 -17.36
C TYR A 188 3.90 -18.56 -16.28
N GLY A 189 4.17 -19.58 -15.47
CA GLY A 189 3.21 -20.16 -14.51
C GLY A 189 2.54 -19.15 -13.56
N PRO A 190 3.26 -18.17 -12.99
CA PRO A 190 2.66 -17.14 -12.15
C PRO A 190 1.74 -16.13 -12.88
N ALA A 191 1.72 -16.09 -14.21
CA ALA A 191 0.87 -15.18 -14.96
C ALA A 191 -0.55 -15.73 -15.13
N THR A 192 -1.54 -14.83 -15.12
CA THR A 192 -2.91 -15.14 -15.54
C THR A 192 -3.00 -15.06 -17.07
N TRP A 193 -3.49 -16.11 -17.72
CA TRP A 193 -3.74 -16.06 -19.17
C TRP A 193 -5.02 -15.29 -19.49
N SER A 194 -4.93 -14.29 -20.38
CA SER A 194 -6.07 -13.56 -20.92
C SER A 194 -5.74 -13.10 -22.33
N ALA A 195 -6.11 -13.87 -23.34
CA ALA A 195 -5.71 -13.61 -24.73
C ALA A 195 -6.05 -12.19 -25.22
N ALA A 196 -5.11 -11.57 -25.93
CA ALA A 196 -5.37 -10.42 -26.79
C ALA A 196 -6.30 -10.80 -27.94
N TYR A 197 -6.90 -9.81 -28.60
CA TYR A 197 -7.66 -10.06 -29.81
C TYR A 197 -6.77 -10.72 -30.87
N SER A 198 -7.24 -11.79 -31.51
CA SER A 198 -6.44 -12.59 -32.44
C SER A 198 -5.97 -11.83 -33.69
N GLY A 199 -6.55 -10.66 -33.96
CA GLY A 199 -6.10 -9.77 -35.02
C GLY A 199 -5.07 -8.72 -34.60
N ASN A 200 -4.66 -8.68 -33.32
CA ASN A 200 -3.69 -7.71 -32.77
C ASN A 200 -2.29 -8.30 -32.58
N PHE A 201 -2.04 -9.50 -33.09
CA PHE A 201 -0.74 -10.17 -33.07
C PHE A 201 -0.65 -11.16 -34.24
N GLN A 202 0.56 -11.63 -34.53
CA GLN A 202 0.77 -12.66 -35.55
C GLN A 202 1.05 -14.01 -34.90
N VAL A 203 0.21 -15.02 -35.20
CA VAL A 203 0.49 -16.41 -34.84
C VAL A 203 1.76 -16.87 -35.54
N ALA A 204 2.70 -17.40 -34.77
CA ALA A 204 4.02 -17.82 -35.20
C ALA A 204 4.51 -19.02 -34.37
N ASN A 205 5.79 -19.37 -34.60
CA ASN A 205 6.52 -20.33 -33.79
C ASN A 205 7.98 -19.87 -33.66
N ARG A 206 8.16 -18.69 -33.04
CA ARG A 206 9.47 -18.06 -32.89
C ARG A 206 10.37 -18.88 -31.98
N THR A 207 11.61 -19.05 -32.40
CA THR A 207 12.65 -19.71 -31.60
C THR A 207 13.82 -18.78 -31.26
N ALA A 208 13.95 -17.66 -31.96
CA ALA A 208 15.03 -16.70 -31.76
C ALA A 208 14.53 -15.46 -31.02
N ILE A 209 14.39 -15.58 -29.70
CA ILE A 209 14.12 -14.43 -28.83
C ILE A 209 15.46 -13.96 -28.28
N THR A 210 15.78 -12.69 -28.54
CA THR A 210 17.12 -12.14 -28.25
C THR A 210 17.07 -10.97 -27.29
N HIS A 211 15.90 -10.35 -27.10
CA HIS A 211 15.71 -9.21 -26.20
C HIS A 211 14.36 -9.27 -25.47
N ILE A 212 14.32 -8.57 -24.35
CA ILE A 212 13.11 -8.28 -23.58
C ILE A 212 12.95 -6.76 -23.60
N VAL A 213 11.75 -6.27 -23.92
CA VAL A 213 11.47 -4.83 -24.01
C VAL A 213 10.50 -4.46 -22.91
N ILE A 214 10.91 -3.47 -22.12
CA ILE A 214 10.16 -2.90 -21.00
C ILE A 214 9.41 -1.68 -21.55
N HIS A 215 8.10 -1.69 -21.36
CA HIS A 215 7.19 -0.61 -21.73
C HIS A 215 6.50 -0.06 -20.48
N ASP A 216 6.03 1.17 -20.53
CA ASP A 216 4.96 1.65 -19.67
C ASP A 216 3.69 1.91 -20.47
N THR A 217 2.53 1.67 -19.88
CA THR A 217 1.28 1.58 -20.66
C THR A 217 0.60 2.91 -20.96
N GLU A 218 1.06 4.00 -20.32
CA GLU A 218 0.33 5.27 -20.24
C GLU A 218 -1.16 5.10 -19.83
N GLY A 219 -1.41 4.21 -18.87
CA GLY A 219 -2.75 3.81 -18.44
C GLY A 219 -2.78 2.77 -17.31
N SER A 220 -4.00 2.30 -17.00
CA SER A 220 -4.24 1.29 -15.94
C SER A 220 -4.06 -0.15 -16.44
N TYR A 221 -3.82 -1.07 -15.49
CA TYR A 221 -3.62 -2.50 -15.76
C TYR A 221 -4.78 -3.13 -16.54
N ASN A 222 -6.00 -2.95 -16.04
CA ASN A 222 -7.20 -3.50 -16.69
C ASN A 222 -7.55 -2.73 -17.97
N GLY A 223 -7.30 -1.42 -18.02
CA GLY A 223 -7.47 -0.63 -19.24
C GLY A 223 -6.58 -1.14 -20.37
N THR A 224 -5.33 -1.50 -20.09
CA THR A 224 -4.39 -2.08 -21.07
C THR A 224 -4.84 -3.47 -21.53
N ILE A 225 -5.27 -4.32 -20.61
CA ILE A 225 -5.82 -5.65 -20.95
C ILE A 225 -7.05 -5.50 -21.86
N SER A 226 -7.93 -4.54 -21.58
CA SER A 226 -9.09 -4.25 -22.41
C SER A 226 -8.69 -3.72 -23.78
N TRP A 227 -7.70 -2.82 -23.85
CA TRP A 227 -7.20 -2.24 -25.09
C TRP A 227 -6.62 -3.28 -26.05
N PHE A 228 -5.84 -4.23 -25.55
CA PHE A 228 -5.31 -5.33 -26.36
C PHE A 228 -6.38 -6.32 -26.83
N LYS A 229 -7.58 -6.31 -26.23
CA LYS A 229 -8.75 -7.08 -26.69
C LYS A 229 -9.62 -6.32 -27.69
N ASP A 230 -9.38 -5.03 -27.89
CA ASP A 230 -10.12 -4.23 -28.86
C ASP A 230 -9.60 -4.52 -30.29
N PRO A 231 -10.44 -5.00 -31.22
CA PRO A 231 -10.02 -5.20 -32.61
C PRO A 231 -9.58 -3.92 -33.33
N ALA A 232 -9.90 -2.73 -32.81
CA ALA A 232 -9.49 -1.45 -33.37
C ALA A 232 -8.09 -1.01 -32.92
N SER A 233 -7.53 -1.58 -31.84
CA SER A 233 -6.27 -1.09 -31.27
C SER A 233 -5.06 -1.42 -32.14
N ASN A 234 -5.07 -2.55 -32.85
CA ASN A 234 -3.97 -3.01 -33.70
C ASN A 234 -2.60 -3.05 -32.97
N VAL A 235 -2.60 -3.29 -31.66
CA VAL A 235 -1.41 -3.41 -30.82
C VAL A 235 -1.59 -4.49 -29.76
N SER A 236 -0.48 -5.06 -29.29
CA SER A 236 -0.47 -6.02 -28.19
C SER A 236 0.93 -6.18 -27.60
N ALA A 237 1.01 -6.63 -26.35
CA ALA A 237 2.24 -7.12 -25.74
C ALA A 237 2.09 -8.57 -25.24
N HIS A 238 3.18 -9.18 -24.83
CA HIS A 238 3.14 -10.54 -24.29
C HIS A 238 2.61 -10.54 -22.86
N TYR A 239 3.05 -9.59 -22.04
CA TYR A 239 2.67 -9.49 -20.63
C TYR A 239 2.26 -8.06 -20.26
N VAL A 240 1.31 -7.96 -19.33
CA VAL A 240 0.93 -6.71 -18.64
C VAL A 240 1.18 -6.91 -17.15
N LEU A 241 1.76 -5.90 -16.49
CA LEU A 241 2.20 -5.95 -15.11
C LEU A 241 1.54 -4.86 -14.28
N LYS A 242 0.97 -5.27 -13.14
CA LYS A 242 0.23 -4.38 -12.25
C LYS A 242 1.15 -3.63 -11.30
N SER A 243 0.96 -2.33 -11.19
CA SER A 243 1.71 -1.42 -10.33
C SER A 243 1.57 -1.80 -8.86
N SER A 244 0.35 -1.94 -8.35
CA SER A 244 0.14 -2.05 -6.90
C SER A 244 0.51 -3.40 -6.29
N THR A 245 0.45 -4.49 -7.04
CA THR A 245 0.61 -5.85 -6.50
C THR A 245 1.64 -6.70 -7.24
N GLY A 246 2.15 -6.24 -8.39
CA GLY A 246 2.99 -7.06 -9.26
C GLY A 246 2.23 -8.21 -9.94
N ALA A 247 0.89 -8.17 -10.00
CA ALA A 247 0.11 -9.15 -10.77
C ALA A 247 0.53 -9.12 -12.25
N ILE A 248 0.62 -10.31 -12.87
CA ILE A 248 1.05 -10.46 -14.26
C ILE A 248 -0.08 -11.12 -15.05
N THR A 249 -0.47 -10.50 -16.16
CA THR A 249 -1.36 -11.11 -17.16
C THR A 249 -0.58 -11.37 -18.43
N GLN A 250 -0.62 -12.59 -18.95
CA GLN A 250 -0.11 -12.92 -20.27
C GLN A 250 -1.23 -12.79 -21.32
N MET A 251 -0.96 -12.01 -22.36
CA MET A 251 -1.91 -11.64 -23.41
C MET A 251 -1.59 -12.32 -24.75
N VAL A 252 -0.31 -12.53 -25.06
CA VAL A 252 0.16 -13.21 -26.28
C VAL A 252 1.14 -14.31 -25.88
N LYS A 253 1.05 -15.46 -26.54
CA LYS A 253 1.98 -16.57 -26.32
C LYS A 253 3.40 -16.17 -26.72
N GLU A 254 4.40 -16.57 -25.95
CA GLU A 254 5.81 -16.19 -26.18
C GLU A 254 6.30 -16.62 -27.59
N LYS A 255 5.76 -17.73 -28.12
CA LYS A 255 6.06 -18.21 -29.49
C LYS A 255 5.47 -17.36 -30.61
N ASP A 256 4.41 -16.59 -30.33
CA ASP A 256 3.71 -15.74 -31.28
C ASP A 256 4.35 -14.34 -31.27
N ILE A 257 4.06 -13.50 -32.27
CA ILE A 257 4.62 -12.15 -32.39
C ILE A 257 3.57 -11.14 -31.93
N ALA A 258 3.72 -10.61 -30.71
CA ALA A 258 2.95 -9.44 -30.28
C ALA A 258 3.40 -8.16 -31.02
N TRP A 259 2.55 -7.14 -31.04
CA TRP A 259 2.77 -5.88 -31.76
C TRP A 259 2.99 -4.73 -30.78
N HIS A 260 4.21 -4.61 -30.24
CA HIS A 260 4.57 -3.66 -29.18
C HIS A 260 5.74 -2.72 -29.54
N ASP A 261 6.62 -3.12 -30.46
CA ASP A 261 7.89 -2.43 -30.76
C ASP A 261 8.22 -2.54 -32.26
N GLY A 262 7.23 -2.19 -33.10
CA GLY A 262 7.39 -2.05 -34.55
C GLY A 262 8.15 -3.18 -35.26
N CYS A 263 9.29 -2.85 -35.86
CA CYS A 263 10.12 -3.81 -36.60
C CYS A 263 10.92 -4.76 -35.68
N PHE A 264 11.03 -4.48 -34.37
CA PHE A 264 11.75 -5.31 -33.42
C PHE A 264 10.91 -6.44 -32.82
N ASN A 265 9.58 -6.37 -32.99
CA ASN A 265 8.59 -7.38 -32.55
C ASN A 265 9.00 -8.84 -32.81
N THR A 266 9.63 -9.14 -33.96
CA THR A 266 9.90 -10.53 -34.37
C THR A 266 10.93 -11.25 -33.49
N THR A 267 11.76 -10.53 -32.73
CA THR A 267 12.82 -11.13 -31.90
C THR A 267 12.70 -10.80 -30.41
N THR A 268 11.61 -10.18 -29.99
CA THR A 268 11.46 -9.66 -28.63
C THR A 268 10.22 -10.14 -27.89
N ILE A 269 10.28 -10.01 -26.57
CA ILE A 269 9.13 -10.16 -25.68
C ILE A 269 8.88 -8.80 -25.01
N GLY A 270 7.75 -8.16 -25.33
CA GLY A 270 7.27 -6.94 -24.69
C GLY A 270 6.54 -7.17 -23.36
N LEU A 271 6.92 -6.39 -22.34
CA LEU A 271 6.36 -6.33 -20.99
C LEU A 271 5.82 -4.92 -20.74
N GLU A 272 4.51 -4.81 -20.57
CA GLU A 272 3.78 -3.56 -20.38
C GLU A 272 3.54 -3.28 -18.89
N HIS A 273 4.08 -2.19 -18.37
CA HIS A 273 3.97 -1.83 -16.96
C HIS A 273 2.88 -0.78 -16.77
N GLU A 274 1.86 -1.12 -15.98
CA GLU A 274 0.80 -0.18 -15.57
C GLU A 274 1.38 1.14 -15.04
N GLY A 275 0.91 2.25 -15.58
CA GLY A 275 1.24 3.58 -15.09
C GLY A 275 1.50 4.60 -16.18
N TYR A 276 2.19 5.67 -15.78
CA TYR A 276 2.51 6.83 -16.59
C TYR A 276 3.99 7.20 -16.37
N ALA A 277 4.79 7.30 -17.44
CA ALA A 277 6.21 7.68 -17.38
C ALA A 277 6.45 9.02 -16.68
N SER A 278 5.46 9.91 -16.75
CA SER A 278 5.47 11.24 -16.10
C SER A 278 5.34 11.18 -14.57
N GLN A 279 4.92 10.05 -14.00
CA GLN A 279 4.66 9.88 -12.56
C GLN A 279 5.37 8.63 -11.98
N PRO A 280 6.68 8.46 -12.20
CA PRO A 280 7.38 7.20 -11.93
C PRO A 280 7.36 6.82 -10.44
N LYS A 281 7.42 7.80 -9.53
CA LYS A 281 7.40 7.58 -8.08
C LYS A 281 6.07 7.00 -7.57
N VAL A 282 4.98 7.21 -8.32
CA VAL A 282 3.64 6.74 -7.95
C VAL A 282 3.37 5.36 -8.54
N TRP A 283 3.87 5.10 -9.75
CA TRP A 283 3.49 3.92 -10.53
C TRP A 283 4.52 2.81 -10.58
N PHE A 284 5.82 3.12 -10.60
CA PHE A 284 6.87 2.11 -10.64
C PHE A 284 7.20 1.65 -9.22
N THR A 285 6.30 0.84 -8.66
CA THR A 285 6.44 0.32 -7.31
C THR A 285 7.42 -0.85 -7.27
N GLU A 286 7.90 -1.16 -6.07
CA GLU A 286 8.75 -2.34 -5.88
C GLU A 286 8.03 -3.65 -6.22
N ALA A 287 6.75 -3.77 -5.88
CA ALA A 287 5.97 -4.97 -6.19
C ALA A 287 5.98 -5.25 -7.71
N MET A 288 5.86 -4.19 -8.51
CA MET A 288 5.99 -4.26 -9.96
C MET A 288 7.43 -4.59 -10.39
N TYR A 289 8.45 -3.89 -9.88
CA TYR A 289 9.85 -4.14 -10.23
C TYR A 289 10.24 -5.61 -9.96
N VAL A 290 9.87 -6.14 -8.80
CA VAL A 290 10.18 -7.52 -8.39
C VAL A 290 9.45 -8.53 -9.27
N ALA A 291 8.16 -8.35 -9.51
CA ALA A 291 7.39 -9.26 -10.35
C ALA A 291 7.90 -9.25 -11.80
N SER A 292 8.18 -8.06 -12.34
CA SER A 292 8.78 -7.87 -13.66
C SER A 292 10.15 -8.50 -13.74
N ALA A 293 11.00 -8.33 -12.73
CA ALA A 293 12.34 -8.87 -12.72
C ALA A 293 12.36 -10.40 -12.65
N LYS A 294 11.43 -11.01 -11.89
CA LYS A 294 11.22 -12.47 -11.88
C LYS A 294 10.85 -12.99 -13.26
N LEU A 295 9.91 -12.33 -13.93
CA LEU A 295 9.50 -12.68 -15.28
C LEU A 295 10.65 -12.51 -16.28
N SER A 296 11.34 -11.38 -16.27
CA SER A 296 12.49 -11.12 -17.14
C SER A 296 13.64 -12.10 -16.90
N ALA A 297 13.91 -12.48 -15.65
CA ALA A 297 14.90 -13.50 -15.34
C ALA A 297 14.50 -14.87 -15.89
N TYR A 298 13.23 -15.28 -15.72
CA TYR A 298 12.69 -16.50 -16.30
C TYR A 298 12.83 -16.53 -17.83
N LEU A 299 12.41 -15.45 -18.50
CA LEU A 299 12.51 -15.32 -19.95
C LEU A 299 13.98 -15.33 -20.41
N ALA A 300 14.85 -14.64 -19.68
CA ALA A 300 16.27 -14.61 -19.95
C ALA A 300 16.91 -16.00 -19.86
N ASP A 301 16.59 -16.77 -18.82
CA ASP A 301 17.09 -18.12 -18.65
C ASP A 301 16.50 -19.09 -19.70
N LYS A 302 15.21 -18.96 -20.01
CA LYS A 302 14.51 -19.79 -21.00
C LYS A 302 15.04 -19.60 -22.41
N TYR A 303 15.28 -18.35 -22.82
CA TYR A 303 15.69 -17.99 -24.18
C TYR A 303 17.18 -17.69 -24.32
N SER A 304 17.97 -17.85 -23.25
CA SER A 304 19.39 -17.48 -23.22
C SER A 304 19.66 -16.01 -23.57
N VAL A 305 18.74 -15.11 -23.18
CA VAL A 305 18.92 -13.66 -23.33
C VAL A 305 19.84 -13.18 -22.20
N PRO A 306 20.93 -12.44 -22.48
CA PRO A 306 21.78 -11.90 -21.43
C PRO A 306 21.01 -10.97 -20.49
N LYS A 307 21.20 -11.13 -19.17
CA LYS A 307 20.62 -10.27 -18.11
C LYS A 307 21.37 -8.94 -18.02
N ALA A 308 21.41 -8.20 -19.12
CA ALA A 308 22.20 -6.99 -19.29
C ALA A 308 21.43 -5.92 -20.07
N ARG A 309 21.85 -4.67 -19.88
CA ARG A 309 21.13 -3.50 -20.40
C ARG A 309 21.09 -3.40 -21.92
N SER A 310 21.96 -4.12 -22.62
CA SER A 310 21.96 -4.23 -24.09
C SER A 310 20.94 -5.24 -24.63
N HIS A 311 20.32 -6.04 -23.76
CA HIS A 311 19.38 -7.12 -24.12
C HIS A 311 18.02 -7.00 -23.41
N ILE A 312 17.99 -6.29 -22.30
CA ILE A 312 16.77 -5.87 -21.62
C ILE A 312 16.72 -4.35 -21.77
N LEU A 313 15.83 -3.89 -22.64
CA LEU A 313 15.80 -2.52 -23.16
C LEU A 313 14.50 -1.83 -22.79
N GLY A 314 14.51 -0.50 -22.65
CA GLY A 314 13.28 0.26 -22.78
C GLY A 314 12.88 0.30 -24.25
N HIS A 315 11.62 0.51 -24.56
CA HIS A 315 11.18 0.73 -25.94
C HIS A 315 11.94 1.90 -26.58
N GLY A 316 12.17 2.99 -25.84
CA GLY A 316 12.98 4.12 -26.30
C GLY A 316 14.48 3.84 -26.49
N ASP A 317 14.99 2.68 -26.05
CA ASP A 317 16.38 2.24 -26.29
C ASP A 317 16.47 1.13 -27.35
N ALA A 318 15.34 0.61 -27.83
CA ALA A 318 15.34 -0.41 -28.86
C ALA A 318 16.01 0.14 -30.13
N PRO A 319 16.70 -0.69 -30.94
CA PRO A 319 17.25 -0.26 -32.22
C PRO A 319 16.09 0.19 -33.13
N ASP A 320 15.78 1.49 -33.11
CA ASP A 320 14.40 1.94 -33.35
C ASP A 320 13.94 1.89 -34.82
N CYS A 321 12.63 1.63 -34.90
CA CYS A 321 11.70 1.95 -35.96
C CYS A 321 10.38 2.51 -35.36
N SER A 322 10.49 3.23 -34.22
CA SER A 322 9.50 3.73 -33.28
C SER A 322 10.03 5.00 -32.57
N ASP A 323 9.28 6.11 -32.51
CA ASP A 323 9.68 7.38 -31.86
C ASP A 323 9.31 7.47 -30.36
N HIS A 324 8.98 6.32 -29.76
CA HIS A 324 8.54 6.19 -28.37
C HIS A 324 9.70 6.37 -27.38
N THR A 325 9.37 6.75 -26.13
CA THR A 325 10.38 7.07 -25.10
C THR A 325 10.21 6.30 -23.79
N ASP A 326 9.20 5.45 -23.71
CA ASP A 326 8.89 4.61 -22.56
C ASP A 326 10.00 3.56 -22.29
N PRO A 327 10.18 3.12 -21.03
CA PRO A 327 9.42 3.47 -19.81
C PRO A 327 9.80 4.84 -19.22
N GLY A 328 10.53 5.66 -19.98
CA GLY A 328 10.94 7.00 -19.61
C GLY A 328 12.14 7.04 -18.65
N PRO A 329 12.65 8.24 -18.35
CA PRO A 329 13.82 8.44 -17.50
C PRO A 329 13.57 8.11 -16.02
N GLY A 330 12.31 7.90 -15.63
CA GLY A 330 11.92 7.55 -14.26
C GLY A 330 12.08 6.09 -13.90
N TRP A 331 12.32 5.20 -14.87
CA TRP A 331 12.56 3.78 -14.63
C TRP A 331 13.97 3.55 -14.08
N ASP A 332 14.07 2.94 -12.90
CA ASP A 332 15.34 2.64 -12.24
C ASP A 332 15.97 1.38 -12.82
N TRP A 333 16.73 1.57 -13.89
CA TRP A 333 17.41 0.49 -14.59
C TRP A 333 18.47 -0.23 -13.77
N ALA A 334 19.14 0.46 -12.84
CA ALA A 334 20.16 -0.16 -12.01
C ALA A 334 19.51 -1.14 -11.04
N HIS A 335 18.50 -0.67 -10.32
CA HIS A 335 17.70 -1.49 -9.42
C HIS A 335 17.05 -2.68 -10.15
N TYR A 336 16.37 -2.40 -11.27
CA TYR A 336 15.70 -3.45 -12.04
C TYR A 336 16.65 -4.56 -12.51
N LEU A 337 17.82 -4.21 -13.04
CA LEU A 337 18.79 -5.21 -13.49
C LEU A 337 19.42 -6.00 -12.35
N ASP A 338 19.59 -5.41 -11.17
CA ASP A 338 20.08 -6.14 -10.00
C ASP A 338 19.03 -7.15 -9.49
N LEU A 339 17.74 -6.79 -9.54
CA LEU A 339 16.64 -7.75 -9.33
C LEU A 339 16.64 -8.85 -10.39
N VAL A 340 16.79 -8.53 -11.68
CA VAL A 340 16.80 -9.56 -12.74
C VAL A 340 17.95 -10.56 -12.55
N LYS A 341 19.15 -10.08 -12.22
CA LYS A 341 20.32 -10.95 -11.97
C LYS A 341 20.10 -11.90 -10.80
N THR A 342 19.35 -11.48 -9.79
CA THR A 342 19.00 -12.29 -8.61
C THR A 342 17.73 -13.13 -8.80
N GLY A 343 17.11 -13.07 -9.98
CA GLY A 343 15.83 -13.76 -10.24
C GLY A 343 14.66 -13.18 -9.45
N GLY A 344 14.77 -11.91 -9.03
CA GLY A 344 13.83 -11.24 -8.14
C GLY A 344 13.71 -11.90 -6.76
N ALA A 345 14.80 -12.53 -6.28
CA ALA A 345 14.83 -13.12 -4.95
C ALA A 345 14.54 -12.07 -3.87
N PRO A 346 13.81 -12.44 -2.80
CA PRO A 346 13.53 -11.53 -1.70
C PRO A 346 14.84 -11.07 -1.04
N THR A 347 15.05 -9.77 -0.97
CA THR A 347 16.09 -9.11 -0.20
C THR A 347 15.44 -8.39 0.97
N PHE A 348 15.91 -8.69 2.17
CA PHE A 348 15.45 -8.04 3.39
C PHE A 348 16.49 -7.00 3.79
N LEU A 349 16.13 -5.73 3.63
CA LEU A 349 16.95 -4.59 4.01
C LEU A 349 16.08 -3.62 4.79
N ALA A 350 16.68 -2.94 5.76
CA ALA A 350 16.00 -1.95 6.58
C ALA A 350 16.82 -0.66 6.61
N GLY A 351 16.10 0.47 6.64
CA GLY A 351 16.70 1.77 6.90
C GLY A 351 17.03 1.98 8.38
N ASP A 352 17.40 3.21 8.71
CA ASP A 352 17.63 3.59 10.10
C ASP A 352 16.34 3.49 10.92
N ALA A 353 16.49 3.11 12.19
CA ALA A 353 15.38 2.99 13.12
C ALA A 353 15.20 4.25 13.97
N THR A 354 13.96 4.67 14.20
CA THR A 354 13.61 5.65 15.23
C THR A 354 12.96 4.94 16.40
N VAL A 355 13.43 5.22 17.61
CA VAL A 355 12.88 4.68 18.86
C VAL A 355 12.03 5.73 19.55
N ASN A 356 10.83 5.36 19.97
CA ASN A 356 9.96 6.15 20.83
C ASN A 356 9.51 5.32 22.03
N GLY A 357 9.64 5.85 23.23
CA GLY A 357 9.32 5.15 24.47
C GLY A 357 9.95 5.84 25.69
N PRO A 358 9.54 5.48 26.91
CA PRO A 358 10.08 6.09 28.11
C PRO A 358 11.53 5.68 28.36
N ILE A 359 12.34 6.67 28.67
CA ILE A 359 13.76 6.48 28.99
C ILE A 359 13.96 6.19 30.49
N ASN A 360 12.98 6.51 31.35
CA ASN A 360 13.08 6.29 32.79
C ASN A 360 11.90 5.45 33.28
N LEU A 361 12.19 4.39 34.04
CA LEU A 361 11.21 3.48 34.62
C LEU A 361 11.53 3.21 36.09
N ILE A 362 10.53 2.81 36.85
CA ILE A 362 10.67 2.26 38.20
C ILE A 362 10.59 0.73 38.11
N SER A 363 11.28 0.00 38.98
CA SER A 363 11.17 -1.46 39.03
C SER A 363 9.73 -1.97 39.06
N GLY A 364 9.45 -2.91 38.16
CA GLY A 364 8.13 -3.49 37.93
C GLY A 364 7.16 -2.61 37.13
N GLU A 365 7.55 -1.39 36.73
CA GLU A 365 6.75 -0.54 35.86
C GLU A 365 6.72 -1.09 34.44
N THR A 366 5.54 -1.07 33.82
CA THR A 366 5.37 -1.41 32.41
C THR A 366 5.34 -0.17 31.53
N ALA A 367 5.80 -0.31 30.29
CA ALA A 367 5.82 0.78 29.34
C ALA A 367 5.74 0.30 27.89
N THR A 368 5.11 1.09 27.03
CA THR A 368 5.09 0.84 25.58
C THR A 368 6.33 1.43 24.91
N VAL A 369 6.97 0.64 24.07
CA VAL A 369 8.05 1.04 23.17
C VAL A 369 7.58 0.87 21.73
N THR A 370 7.93 1.82 20.88
CA THR A 370 7.63 1.82 19.46
C THR A 370 8.90 2.07 18.67
N LEU A 371 9.22 1.17 17.74
CA LEU A 371 10.28 1.36 16.75
C LEU A 371 9.65 1.60 15.38
N THR A 372 10.14 2.60 14.65
CA THR A 372 9.77 2.81 13.25
C THR A 372 10.98 2.63 12.34
N ILE A 373 10.83 1.79 11.31
CA ILE A 373 11.93 1.39 10.41
C ILE A 373 11.39 1.32 8.97
N THR A 374 12.10 1.94 8.02
CA THR A 374 11.73 1.85 6.59
C THR A 374 12.18 0.51 5.99
N ASN A 375 11.28 -0.15 5.26
CA ASN A 375 11.61 -1.34 4.48
C ASN A 375 12.35 -0.92 3.21
N ASN A 376 13.67 -1.11 3.21
CA ASN A 376 14.53 -0.83 2.06
C ASN A 376 14.78 -2.08 1.21
N GLY A 377 14.18 -3.22 1.59
CA GLY A 377 14.27 -4.47 0.84
C GLY A 377 13.31 -4.49 -0.34
N ASN A 378 13.21 -5.65 -0.99
CA ASN A 378 12.27 -5.88 -2.08
C ASN A 378 11.13 -6.86 -1.71
N ALA A 379 11.12 -7.30 -0.45
CA ALA A 379 10.13 -8.21 0.10
C ALA A 379 9.28 -7.49 1.15
N ALA A 380 7.96 -7.73 1.12
CA ALA A 380 7.08 -7.23 2.16
C ALA A 380 7.45 -7.84 3.52
N TRP A 381 7.27 -7.07 4.58
CA TRP A 381 7.34 -7.56 5.94
C TRP A 381 5.93 -7.94 6.39
N ASP A 382 5.78 -9.16 6.89
CA ASP A 382 4.51 -9.68 7.36
C ASP A 382 4.57 -9.89 8.88
N LEU A 383 3.43 -9.71 9.55
CA LEU A 383 3.33 -9.68 11.02
C LEU A 383 3.91 -10.94 11.68
N ASP A 384 3.70 -12.10 11.07
CA ASP A 384 4.14 -13.39 11.62
C ASP A 384 5.55 -13.80 11.21
N ALA A 385 6.13 -13.09 10.24
CA ALA A 385 7.36 -13.51 9.56
C ALA A 385 8.52 -12.55 9.80
N THR A 386 8.26 -11.25 9.92
CA THR A 386 9.26 -10.23 10.20
C THR A 386 9.10 -9.75 11.64
N ARG A 387 10.10 -10.03 12.47
CA ARG A 387 10.05 -9.79 13.91
C ARG A 387 11.22 -8.94 14.37
N LEU A 388 11.06 -8.35 15.55
CA LEU A 388 12.12 -7.69 16.29
C LEU A 388 12.69 -8.66 17.32
N GLY A 389 13.94 -9.09 17.11
CA GLY A 389 14.66 -9.99 18.00
C GLY A 389 15.70 -9.27 18.83
N THR A 390 16.00 -9.82 20.00
CA THR A 390 17.09 -9.35 20.86
C THR A 390 18.44 -9.60 20.17
N ALA A 391 19.28 -8.56 20.14
CA ALA A 391 20.62 -8.57 19.54
C ALA A 391 21.71 -8.41 20.61
N LEU A 392 22.97 -8.70 20.26
CA LEU A 392 24.15 -8.46 21.11
C LEU A 392 24.05 -8.94 22.59
N PRO A 393 24.09 -10.25 22.86
CA PRO A 393 24.14 -11.35 21.89
C PRO A 393 22.80 -11.61 21.22
N GLN A 394 22.86 -12.08 19.97
CA GLN A 394 21.68 -12.49 19.20
C GLN A 394 20.90 -13.57 19.97
N ASP A 395 19.57 -13.44 19.99
CA ASP A 395 18.62 -14.37 20.61
C ASP A 395 18.74 -14.51 22.14
N ARG A 396 19.36 -13.55 22.83
CA ARG A 396 19.41 -13.55 24.31
C ARG A 396 18.03 -13.28 24.92
N ASP A 397 17.74 -13.86 26.08
CA ASP A 397 16.55 -13.47 26.85
C ASP A 397 16.71 -12.04 27.37
N SER A 398 15.71 -11.19 27.14
CA SER A 398 15.69 -9.81 27.64
C SER A 398 15.25 -9.77 29.11
N PRO A 399 15.91 -8.98 29.98
CA PRO A 399 15.44 -8.72 31.33
C PRO A 399 14.16 -7.86 31.36
N PHE A 400 13.76 -7.28 30.22
CA PHE A 400 12.55 -6.47 30.06
C PHE A 400 11.36 -7.27 29.50
N PHE A 401 11.52 -8.58 29.30
CA PHE A 401 10.49 -9.47 28.78
C PHE A 401 9.21 -9.40 29.62
N LEU A 402 8.10 -9.08 28.95
CA LEU A 402 6.76 -9.15 29.52
C LEU A 402 5.99 -10.33 28.94
N ASP A 403 5.71 -11.32 29.78
CA ASP A 403 4.96 -12.52 29.40
C ASP A 403 3.53 -12.17 28.98
N GLY A 404 3.09 -12.74 27.85
CA GLY A 404 1.79 -12.49 27.24
C GLY A 404 1.72 -11.28 26.29
N ASP A 405 2.73 -10.42 26.28
CA ASP A 405 2.89 -9.36 25.26
C ASP A 405 3.94 -9.77 24.22
N TRP A 406 5.14 -10.12 24.70
CA TRP A 406 6.21 -10.54 23.80
C TRP A 406 5.93 -11.92 23.18
N VAL A 407 6.41 -12.12 21.95
CA VAL A 407 6.36 -13.42 21.27
C VAL A 407 7.14 -14.48 22.06
N ALA A 408 8.33 -14.11 22.56
CA ALA A 408 9.18 -14.91 23.43
C ALA A 408 10.18 -13.99 24.15
N ALA A 409 10.89 -14.46 25.18
CA ALA A 409 11.86 -13.63 25.92
C ALA A 409 12.98 -13.02 25.07
N ASN A 410 13.27 -13.59 23.91
CA ASN A 410 14.24 -13.11 22.93
C ASN A 410 13.59 -12.50 21.67
N ARG A 411 12.26 -12.39 21.65
CA ARG A 411 11.51 -11.95 20.46
C ARG A 411 10.36 -11.05 20.89
N ALA A 412 10.55 -9.74 20.74
CA ALA A 412 9.62 -8.75 21.25
C ALA A 412 8.30 -8.80 20.51
N THR A 413 8.29 -8.46 19.23
CA THR A 413 7.03 -8.34 18.47
C THR A 413 7.25 -8.59 16.99
N GLY A 414 6.15 -8.81 16.27
CA GLY A 414 6.10 -8.69 14.82
C GLY A 414 5.96 -7.23 14.40
N VAL A 415 5.97 -6.97 13.10
CA VAL A 415 5.52 -5.67 12.59
C VAL A 415 4.02 -5.49 12.84
N ASP A 416 3.55 -4.28 13.14
CA ASP A 416 2.16 -4.01 13.54
C ASP A 416 1.15 -4.23 12.39
N ALA A 417 1.61 -4.07 11.16
CA ALA A 417 0.86 -4.28 9.94
C ALA A 417 1.82 -4.67 8.81
N ARG A 418 1.30 -5.28 7.75
CA ARG A 418 2.11 -5.62 6.58
C ARG A 418 2.78 -4.37 5.99
N VAL A 419 4.08 -4.44 5.76
CA VAL A 419 4.89 -3.32 5.25
C VAL A 419 5.44 -3.67 3.90
N GLU A 420 4.86 -3.07 2.87
CA GLU A 420 5.39 -3.18 1.51
C GLU A 420 6.78 -2.50 1.42
N PRO A 421 7.65 -2.94 0.50
CA PRO A 421 8.89 -2.24 0.24
C PRO A 421 8.71 -0.74 0.01
N GLY A 422 9.63 0.06 0.55
CA GLY A 422 9.59 1.52 0.56
C GLY A 422 8.69 2.13 1.64
N ALA A 423 7.82 1.35 2.28
CA ALA A 423 7.00 1.83 3.39
C ALA A 423 7.74 1.75 4.74
N THR A 424 7.25 2.51 5.72
CA THR A 424 7.77 2.47 7.10
C THR A 424 6.92 1.55 7.95
N GLY A 425 7.55 0.54 8.54
CA GLY A 425 6.96 -0.35 9.51
C GLY A 425 7.07 0.19 10.93
N THR A 426 6.06 -0.12 11.74
CA THR A 426 6.04 0.14 13.17
C THR A 426 6.07 -1.18 13.91
N PHE A 427 6.88 -1.26 14.96
CA PHE A 427 6.98 -2.40 15.87
C PHE A 427 6.64 -1.91 17.27
N THR A 428 5.46 -2.28 17.76
CA THR A 428 4.97 -1.88 19.08
C THR A 428 5.00 -3.06 20.04
N PHE A 429 5.59 -2.87 21.21
CA PHE A 429 5.65 -3.87 22.27
C PHE A 429 5.71 -3.21 23.65
N GLU A 430 5.27 -3.93 24.68
CA GLU A 430 5.39 -3.49 26.06
C GLU A 430 6.61 -4.10 26.73
N VAL A 431 7.25 -3.37 27.62
CA VAL A 431 8.35 -3.84 28.46
C VAL A 431 7.93 -3.81 29.92
N VAL A 432 8.54 -4.65 30.75
CA VAL A 432 8.48 -4.54 32.22
C VAL A 432 9.86 -4.28 32.77
N ALA A 433 10.02 -3.23 33.57
CA ALA A 433 11.30 -2.89 34.16
C ALA A 433 11.75 -3.96 35.17
N PRO A 434 12.99 -4.48 35.07
CA PRO A 434 13.50 -5.44 36.03
C PRO A 434 13.60 -4.85 37.44
N GLU A 435 13.54 -5.73 38.44
CA GLU A 435 13.75 -5.35 39.83
C GLU A 435 15.22 -4.96 40.06
N VAL A 436 15.45 -3.72 40.51
CA VAL A 436 16.78 -3.18 40.80
C VAL A 436 16.85 -2.62 42.21
N LYS A 437 18.01 -2.77 42.86
CA LYS A 437 18.26 -2.25 44.22
C LYS A 437 18.81 -0.82 44.24
N SER A 438 19.32 -0.35 43.11
CA SER A 438 19.85 0.99 42.87
C SER A 438 19.63 1.35 41.41
N SER A 439 19.64 2.65 41.08
CA SER A 439 19.46 3.10 39.70
C SER A 439 20.49 2.46 38.78
N GLN A 440 20.02 1.84 37.70
CA GLN A 440 20.84 1.14 36.71
C GLN A 440 20.43 1.58 35.30
N VAL A 441 21.42 1.62 34.39
CA VAL A 441 21.19 1.86 32.97
C VAL A 441 21.26 0.53 32.25
N PHE A 442 20.25 0.23 31.44
CA PHE A 442 20.21 -0.91 30.56
C PHE A 442 20.23 -0.42 29.11
N ASP A 443 21.05 -1.04 28.29
CA ASP A 443 21.11 -0.80 26.85
C ASP A 443 20.63 -2.08 26.15
N GLU A 444 19.36 -2.10 25.78
CA GLU A 444 18.75 -3.24 25.12
C GLU A 444 18.93 -3.11 23.61
N ALA A 445 19.72 -4.00 23.03
CA ALA A 445 19.90 -4.10 21.59
C ALA A 445 18.88 -5.03 20.96
N PHE A 446 18.33 -4.61 19.83
CA PHE A 446 17.41 -5.34 18.98
C PHE A 446 17.84 -5.29 17.51
N GLN A 447 17.40 -6.25 16.72
CA GLN A 447 17.59 -6.25 15.27
C GLN A 447 16.41 -6.96 14.60
N LEU A 448 16.13 -6.61 13.34
CA LEU A 448 15.09 -7.30 12.58
C LEU A 448 15.54 -8.70 12.20
N VAL A 449 14.61 -9.64 12.26
CA VAL A 449 14.76 -11.01 11.80
C VAL A 449 13.60 -11.39 10.90
N GLN A 450 13.93 -11.91 9.74
CA GLN A 450 12.99 -12.65 8.92
C GLN A 450 13.06 -14.10 9.39
N GLU A 451 12.00 -14.57 10.04
CA GLU A 451 11.95 -15.87 10.68
C GLU A 451 12.27 -17.00 9.69
N GLY A 452 13.17 -17.90 10.12
CA GLY A 452 13.66 -19.00 9.29
C GLY A 452 14.58 -18.61 8.12
N MET A 453 14.87 -17.32 7.94
CA MET A 453 15.65 -16.81 6.80
C MET A 453 16.94 -16.13 7.24
N ALA A 454 16.87 -14.93 7.81
CA ALA A 454 18.06 -14.12 8.13
C ALA A 454 17.76 -12.98 9.09
N TRP A 455 18.80 -12.54 9.81
CA TRP A 455 18.83 -11.25 10.51
C TRP A 455 19.25 -10.15 9.54
N PHE A 456 18.65 -8.98 9.66
CA PHE A 456 18.86 -7.87 8.71
C PHE A 456 18.61 -6.50 9.33
N GLY A 457 19.02 -5.45 8.62
CA GLY A 457 18.89 -4.07 9.08
C GLY A 457 19.90 -3.69 10.17
N PRO A 458 19.82 -2.45 10.66
CA PRO A 458 20.70 -1.97 11.73
C PRO A 458 20.35 -2.64 13.06
N GLU A 459 21.36 -2.72 13.94
CA GLU A 459 21.13 -2.94 15.37
C GLU A 459 20.54 -1.66 15.98
N VAL A 460 19.43 -1.81 16.69
CA VAL A 460 18.66 -0.73 17.30
C VAL A 460 18.80 -0.81 18.81
N HIS A 461 19.28 0.27 19.42
CA HIS A 461 19.52 0.36 20.85
C HIS A 461 18.42 1.13 21.56
N VAL A 462 17.85 0.54 22.61
CA VAL A 462 16.86 1.16 23.48
C VAL A 462 17.47 1.28 24.88
N VAL A 463 17.72 2.52 25.31
CA VAL A 463 18.37 2.80 26.59
C VAL A 463 17.33 3.10 27.66
N PHE A 464 17.30 2.29 28.71
CA PHE A 464 16.42 2.44 29.87
C PHE A 464 17.20 2.80 31.13
N ASN A 465 16.74 3.79 31.88
CA ASN A 465 17.17 4.10 33.23
C ASN A 465 16.15 3.56 34.22
N VAL A 466 16.48 2.49 34.95
CA VAL A 466 15.56 1.88 35.91
C VAL A 466 15.94 2.29 37.33
N ALA A 467 14.99 2.83 38.07
CA ALA A 467 15.12 3.20 39.48
C ALA A 467 14.46 2.16 40.41
N PRO A 468 14.99 1.96 41.62
CA PRO A 468 14.38 1.06 42.60
C PRO A 468 13.00 1.60 43.03
N LYS A 469 12.10 0.68 43.41
CA LYS A 469 10.81 1.05 44.00
C LYS A 469 11.02 1.75 45.36
N ALA A 470 10.27 2.81 45.61
CA ALA A 470 10.38 3.58 46.86
C ALA A 470 10.09 2.68 48.08
N GLY A 471 11.08 2.52 48.97
CA GLY A 471 11.02 1.64 50.15
C GLY A 471 12.05 0.50 50.17
N GLU A 472 12.73 0.25 49.04
CA GLU A 472 13.78 -0.78 48.92
C GLU A 472 15.20 -0.23 48.76
N SER A 473 15.37 1.09 48.91
CA SER A 473 16.72 1.67 49.02
C SER A 473 17.39 1.14 50.29
N GLY A 474 18.49 0.40 50.11
CA GLY A 474 19.28 -0.19 51.18
C GLY A 474 19.47 0.79 52.34
N GLY A 475 19.02 0.37 53.53
CA GLY A 475 19.05 1.18 54.72
C GLY A 475 20.47 1.62 55.08
N CYS A 476 20.79 2.87 54.78
CA CYS A 476 21.75 3.61 55.58
C CYS A 476 21.03 4.09 56.84
N SER A 477 21.04 3.27 57.89
CA SER A 477 20.66 3.69 59.23
C SER A 477 21.73 4.65 59.77
N ALA A 478 21.62 5.93 59.45
CA ALA A 478 22.31 6.96 60.20
C ALA A 478 21.52 7.21 61.50
N THR A 479 22.08 6.77 62.61
CA THR A 479 21.64 7.14 63.96
C THR A 479 21.73 8.67 64.13
N PRO A 480 20.72 9.36 64.67
CA PRO A 480 20.81 10.79 64.88
C PRO A 480 21.55 11.08 66.19
N SER A 481 22.77 11.58 66.11
CA SER A 481 23.40 12.28 67.23
C SER A 481 23.00 13.76 67.19
N SER A 482 22.31 14.15 68.26
CA SER A 482 21.90 15.48 68.68
C SER A 482 22.92 16.62 68.44
N GLY A 483 22.41 17.80 68.03
CA GLY A 483 23.01 19.07 68.44
C GLY A 483 22.83 20.26 67.48
N GLY A 484 21.96 21.21 67.84
CA GLY A 484 22.33 22.64 67.83
C GLY A 484 22.05 23.51 66.61
N SER A 485 20.82 24.04 66.56
CA SER A 485 20.44 25.45 66.33
C SER A 485 20.91 26.28 65.12
N ALA A 486 19.87 26.88 64.50
CA ALA A 486 19.72 28.25 64.00
C ALA A 486 19.95 28.53 62.51
N GLY A 487 18.93 29.10 61.86
CA GLY A 487 19.14 30.10 60.81
C GLY A 487 18.27 30.02 59.54
N SER A 488 17.04 30.50 59.66
CA SER A 488 16.35 31.40 58.70
C SER A 488 15.99 30.96 57.26
N ALA A 489 14.73 31.23 56.94
CA ALA A 489 14.06 31.15 55.64
C ALA A 489 14.63 32.12 54.58
N CYS A 490 14.46 31.78 53.29
CA CYS A 490 13.53 32.43 52.34
C CYS A 490 13.97 32.25 50.87
N ALA A 491 13.00 32.25 49.97
CA ALA A 491 13.08 32.01 48.53
C ALA A 491 13.73 33.15 47.71
N MET A 492 14.26 32.84 46.51
CA MET A 492 13.91 33.44 45.21
C MET A 492 14.93 33.10 44.09
N LEU A 493 14.43 32.44 43.03
CA LEU A 493 14.38 32.90 41.62
C LEU A 493 15.37 33.99 41.14
N LEU A 494 16.20 33.66 40.12
CA LEU A 494 16.19 34.19 38.72
C LEU A 494 17.58 34.25 38.05
N LEU A 495 17.60 33.67 36.83
CA LEU A 495 18.27 34.04 35.57
C LEU A 495 19.68 34.67 35.53
N GLY A 496 20.48 34.22 34.55
CA GLY A 496 21.36 35.12 33.81
C GLY A 496 22.63 34.48 33.24
N ALA A 497 22.62 34.23 31.94
CA ALA A 497 23.72 33.70 31.13
C ALA A 497 25.03 34.52 31.19
N LEU A 498 26.17 33.86 30.94
CA LEU A 498 27.28 34.46 30.18
C LEU A 498 28.18 33.40 29.54
N VAL A 499 28.35 33.60 28.23
CA VAL A 499 29.19 32.89 27.26
C VAL A 499 30.68 33.25 27.47
N SER A 500 31.60 32.30 27.35
CA SER A 500 32.63 32.31 26.28
C SER A 500 33.82 31.33 26.47
N ARG A 501 33.95 30.48 25.44
CA ARG A 501 35.15 30.19 24.61
C ARG A 501 36.37 29.40 25.13
N ARG A 502 36.80 28.55 24.16
CA ARG A 502 38.15 28.04 23.78
C ARG A 502 38.53 26.70 24.43
N ARG A 503 38.94 25.66 23.69
CA ARG A 503 39.83 25.60 22.52
C ARG A 503 39.57 24.38 21.61
N ARG A 504 39.72 24.58 20.29
CA ARG A 504 40.13 23.55 19.32
C ARG A 504 41.59 23.14 19.58
N ARG A 505 41.92 21.86 19.38
CA ARG A 505 43.21 21.42 18.85
C ARG A 505 42.95 20.31 17.82
N ALA A 506 43.60 20.49 16.67
CA ALA A 506 43.67 19.55 15.56
C ALA A 506 44.64 18.41 15.89
N HIS A 507 44.37 17.23 15.36
CA HIS A 507 45.21 16.57 14.35
C HIS A 507 44.34 15.67 13.47
#